data_AF-A0A1V6FX63-F1
#
_entry.id   AF-A0A1V6FX63-F1
#
_cell.length_a   1.000
_cell.length_b   1.000
_cell.length_c   1.000
_cell.angle_alpha   90.00
_cell.angle_beta   90.00
_cell.angle_gamma   90.00
#
_symmetry.space_group_name_H-M   'P 1'
#
loop_
_entity.id
_entity.type
_entity.pdbx_description
1 polymer ?
#
loop_
_entity_poly.entity_id
_entity_poly.type
_entity_poly.pdbx_seq_one_letter_code
_entity_poly.pdbx_strand_id
1 'polypeptide(L)'
;MCPNSSLVVGNHVTFRTENNDTCLGLVKFGNNDQVITFNNTVFINMPIEINNTEVIFNGCTFTRSNLLHNNEPLSINYCDFEFSGLQAIQTIPDPDDLCWIRNTEVSNSTLAGIQITGYSKVKIQNNNIHHNFSGIELYECSGGVVTDNEISYNGNGILLYHSNADITGHNNITYNYSSSVHGDNRGGYGIDGQHLTSWNLIGQDTYPIQIIHDNQREQILMQSNSIPSSMYFNKVYSSNHDKPYLRMWDDYIGTSRMINISNNNWSSDFIPTRDLSPEPVFTYLPMWEPGIPLQVLEDEAFLLFEEAMSAAYNMDYIVAEQKLKKIIAEYPETKVCVDAAKQLLILVEKYNKNYEALELYYTTYPTLRNDPILIKMADYLANFCKMKYGDYPEAIQFFEDLILNPPSLPDSLFAVIDAGYAYLLMAQNSDKCSYVGDLKWLKQTSVTAYLNSRNSLINNKLLITSQYNQATPDLPDAIRISNYPNPFNPNTTINFYLPESGNVFLEVFNIKGQRVKTLINEHKETGSHDFVWDATDQNGRFVSSGVYFYRLSTGTNSIVNKMLLMK
;
A
#
# COMPACT_ATOMS: atom_id res chain seq x y z
N MET A 1 -20.81 2.11 33.96
CA MET A 1 -20.81 0.66 34.28
C MET A 1 -19.67 0.37 35.25
N CYS A 2 -19.75 -0.72 36.04
CA CYS A 2 -18.73 -1.06 37.03
C CYS A 2 -17.37 -1.35 36.35
N PRO A 3 -16.23 -1.10 37.03
CA PRO A 3 -14.93 -1.60 36.57
C PRO A 3 -15.00 -3.13 36.45
N ASN A 4 -14.51 -3.69 35.35
CA ASN A 4 -14.47 -5.14 35.05
C ASN A 4 -15.80 -5.83 34.68
N SER A 5 -16.84 -5.11 34.28
CA SER A 5 -18.08 -5.73 33.76
C SER A 5 -18.17 -5.66 32.24
N SER A 6 -18.27 -6.81 31.57
CA SER A 6 -18.60 -6.90 30.14
C SER A 6 -20.06 -6.50 29.88
N LEU A 7 -20.32 -5.72 28.83
CA LEU A 7 -21.68 -5.40 28.38
C LEU A 7 -22.10 -6.43 27.33
N VAL A 8 -23.20 -7.14 27.59
CA VAL A 8 -23.82 -8.01 26.59
C VAL A 8 -25.15 -7.43 26.17
N VAL A 9 -25.27 -7.10 24.89
CA VAL A 9 -26.54 -6.77 24.25
C VAL A 9 -27.10 -8.09 23.70
N GLY A 10 -28.19 -8.55 24.33
CA GLY A 10 -28.79 -9.84 24.06
C GLY A 10 -29.63 -9.89 22.79
N ASN A 11 -30.20 -11.07 22.54
CA ASN A 11 -31.05 -11.35 21.39
C ASN A 11 -32.28 -10.44 21.33
N HIS A 12 -32.80 -10.23 20.11
CA HIS A 12 -34.02 -9.46 19.83
C HIS A 12 -33.93 -7.97 20.15
N VAL A 13 -32.71 -7.43 20.20
CA VAL A 13 -32.48 -5.99 20.29
C VAL A 13 -32.39 -5.43 18.87
N THR A 14 -33.21 -4.42 18.59
CA THR A 14 -33.13 -3.64 17.36
C THR A 14 -32.81 -2.20 17.71
N PHE A 15 -31.71 -1.70 17.16
CA PHE A 15 -31.43 -0.27 17.11
C PHE A 15 -31.84 0.27 15.74
N ARG A 16 -32.71 1.27 15.72
CA ARG A 16 -33.21 1.88 14.48
C ARG A 16 -33.41 3.38 14.62
N THR A 17 -33.26 4.09 13.53
CA THR A 17 -33.66 5.51 13.40
C THR A 17 -34.95 5.59 12.60
N GLU A 18 -35.92 6.42 13.02
CA GLU A 18 -37.28 6.39 12.45
C GLU A 18 -37.50 7.32 11.23
N ASN A 19 -36.52 8.15 10.84
CA ASN A 19 -36.76 9.22 9.84
C ASN A 19 -35.75 9.32 8.68
N ASN A 20 -34.92 8.30 8.44
CA ASN A 20 -33.71 8.44 7.58
C ASN A 20 -32.75 9.56 8.02
N ASP A 21 -33.04 10.25 9.13
CA ASP A 21 -32.09 11.10 9.83
C ASP A 21 -30.97 10.19 10.34
N THR A 22 -29.76 10.46 9.88
CA THR A 22 -28.56 9.99 10.55
C THR A 22 -28.54 10.64 11.94
N CYS A 23 -29.21 10.01 12.92
CA CYS A 23 -28.74 10.12 14.29
C CYS A 23 -27.22 9.88 14.27
N LEU A 24 -26.48 10.48 15.19
CA LEU A 24 -25.01 10.44 15.28
C LEU A 24 -24.40 9.02 15.39
N GLY A 25 -25.21 7.98 15.22
CA GLY A 25 -24.84 6.60 15.30
C GLY A 25 -24.90 6.07 16.72
N LEU A 26 -24.59 4.78 16.86
CA LEU A 26 -24.20 4.23 18.15
C LEU A 26 -22.74 4.58 18.37
N VAL A 27 -22.48 5.56 19.23
CA VAL A 27 -21.11 5.96 19.56
C VAL A 27 -20.75 5.49 20.95
N LYS A 28 -19.66 4.74 21.06
CA LYS A 28 -19.02 4.46 22.35
C LYS A 28 -17.60 5.01 22.38
N PHE A 29 -17.38 5.84 23.38
CA PHE A 29 -16.05 6.17 23.87
C PHE A 29 -15.78 5.29 25.10
N GLY A 30 -14.74 4.48 25.06
CA GLY A 30 -14.37 3.57 26.15
C GLY A 30 -12.98 3.81 26.70
N ASN A 31 -12.76 3.24 27.89
CA ASN A 31 -11.45 2.93 28.44
C ASN A 31 -11.31 1.41 28.35
N ASN A 32 -10.14 0.92 27.95
CA ASN A 32 -9.81 -0.43 27.44
C ASN A 32 -10.18 -1.63 28.34
N ASP A 33 -10.87 -1.42 29.47
CA ASP A 33 -11.13 -2.45 30.49
C ASP A 33 -12.46 -3.21 30.32
N GLN A 34 -13.21 -2.95 29.23
CA GLN A 34 -14.54 -3.52 29.02
C GLN A 34 -14.69 -4.13 27.62
N VAL A 35 -15.19 -5.37 27.58
CA VAL A 35 -15.61 -6.03 26.34
C VAL A 35 -17.10 -5.79 26.10
N ILE A 36 -17.48 -5.49 24.86
CA ILE A 36 -18.88 -5.46 24.43
C ILE A 36 -19.18 -6.62 23.51
N THR A 37 -20.28 -7.32 23.79
CA THR A 37 -20.79 -8.37 22.92
C THR A 37 -22.20 -8.05 22.46
N PHE A 38 -22.42 -8.07 21.15
CA PHE A 38 -23.74 -8.03 20.53
C PHE A 38 -24.09 -9.41 19.99
N ASN A 39 -25.24 -9.94 20.40
CA ASN A 39 -25.73 -11.25 19.94
C ASN A 39 -27.09 -11.11 19.28
N ASN A 40 -27.21 -11.50 18.02
CA ASN A 40 -28.46 -11.46 17.25
C ASN A 40 -29.16 -10.09 17.32
N THR A 41 -28.34 -9.03 17.21
CA THR A 41 -28.77 -7.63 17.26
C THR A 41 -28.96 -7.11 15.84
N VAL A 42 -29.98 -6.27 15.63
CA VAL A 42 -30.27 -5.66 14.33
C VAL A 42 -30.03 -4.16 14.39
N PHE A 43 -29.26 -3.64 13.44
CA PHE A 43 -28.97 -2.21 13.26
C PHE A 43 -29.55 -1.73 11.94
N ILE A 44 -30.43 -0.72 11.98
CA ILE A 44 -31.11 -0.18 10.78
C ILE A 44 -30.92 1.33 10.73
N ASN A 45 -30.33 1.83 9.65
CA ASN A 45 -30.03 3.26 9.46
C ASN A 45 -29.28 3.85 10.67
N MET A 46 -28.33 3.11 11.22
CA MET A 46 -27.59 3.48 12.41
C MET A 46 -26.09 3.20 12.21
N PRO A 47 -25.29 4.18 11.77
CA PRO A 47 -23.84 4.06 11.79
C PRO A 47 -23.34 3.72 13.20
N ILE A 48 -22.26 2.97 13.31
CA ILE A 48 -21.72 2.53 14.60
C ILE A 48 -20.26 2.96 14.67
N GLU A 49 -19.90 3.63 15.75
CA GLU A 49 -18.53 4.03 16.04
C GLU A 49 -18.14 3.55 17.44
N ILE A 50 -17.16 2.65 17.52
CA ILE A 50 -16.66 2.12 18.79
C ILE A 50 -15.17 2.41 18.87
N ASN A 51 -14.78 3.13 19.92
CA ASN A 51 -13.41 3.55 20.15
C ASN A 51 -12.87 2.92 21.45
N ASN A 52 -11.64 2.41 21.38
CA ASN A 52 -10.85 1.93 22.52
C ASN A 52 -11.63 0.92 23.39
N THR A 53 -12.24 -0.07 22.73
CA THR A 53 -13.07 -1.09 23.39
C THR A 53 -13.08 -2.34 22.51
N GLU A 54 -12.73 -3.48 23.10
CA GLU A 54 -12.91 -4.77 22.44
C GLU A 54 -14.40 -5.00 22.15
N VAL A 55 -14.72 -5.37 20.91
CA VAL A 55 -16.10 -5.65 20.51
C VAL A 55 -16.24 -6.95 19.74
N ILE A 56 -17.30 -7.68 20.08
CA ILE A 56 -17.68 -8.96 19.48
C ILE A 56 -19.11 -8.85 18.94
N PHE A 57 -19.29 -9.08 17.65
CA PHE A 57 -20.60 -9.19 16.99
C PHE A 57 -20.83 -10.65 16.57
N ASN A 58 -21.95 -11.24 17.04
CA ASN A 58 -22.36 -12.60 16.67
C ASN A 58 -23.78 -12.58 16.10
N GLY A 59 -23.99 -13.07 14.88
CA GLY A 59 -25.34 -13.19 14.32
C GLY A 59 -26.04 -11.85 14.07
N CYS A 60 -25.30 -10.76 13.97
CA CYS A 60 -25.87 -9.41 13.88
C CYS A 60 -26.16 -9.01 12.43
N THR A 61 -27.19 -8.20 12.24
CA THR A 61 -27.58 -7.65 10.94
C THR A 61 -27.40 -6.15 10.92
N PHE A 62 -26.77 -5.62 9.87
CA PHE A 62 -26.50 -4.21 9.65
C PHE A 62 -27.10 -3.81 8.31
N THR A 63 -28.17 -3.03 8.34
CA THR A 63 -28.80 -2.49 7.13
C THR A 63 -28.60 -0.99 7.09
N ARG A 64 -27.89 -0.49 6.06
CA ARG A 64 -27.50 0.94 5.93
C ARG A 64 -26.85 1.49 7.22
N SER A 65 -25.97 0.68 7.81
CA SER A 65 -25.41 0.86 9.15
C SER A 65 -23.92 0.51 9.14
N ASN A 66 -23.10 1.40 8.61
CA ASN A 66 -21.64 1.20 8.55
C ASN A 66 -21.05 1.04 9.96
N LEU A 67 -20.04 0.17 10.07
CA LEU A 67 -19.26 0.00 11.30
C LEU A 67 -17.89 0.67 11.16
N LEU A 68 -17.56 1.53 12.12
CA LEU A 68 -16.23 2.06 12.35
C LEU A 68 -15.76 1.61 13.74
N HIS A 69 -14.69 0.85 13.79
CA HIS A 69 -14.06 0.38 15.03
C HIS A 69 -12.62 0.88 15.09
N ASN A 70 -12.26 1.53 16.18
CA ASN A 70 -10.94 2.12 16.39
C ASN A 70 -10.31 1.56 17.66
N ASN A 71 -9.15 0.92 17.52
CA ASN A 71 -8.30 0.36 18.56
C ASN A 71 -8.98 -0.77 19.38
N GLU A 72 -8.18 -1.62 20.02
CA GLU A 72 -8.59 -2.88 20.67
C GLU A 72 -8.98 -3.99 19.68
N PRO A 73 -9.21 -5.24 20.12
CA PRO A 73 -9.63 -6.32 19.23
C PRO A 73 -11.06 -6.17 18.70
N LEU A 74 -11.30 -6.70 17.49
CA LEU A 74 -12.61 -6.76 16.84
C LEU A 74 -12.90 -8.18 16.35
N SER A 75 -14.06 -8.72 16.73
CA SER A 75 -14.57 -10.01 16.23
C SER A 75 -15.94 -9.86 15.58
N ILE A 76 -16.07 -10.31 14.33
CA ILE A 76 -17.33 -10.34 13.57
C ILE A 76 -17.58 -11.79 13.12
N ASN A 77 -18.68 -12.37 13.60
CA ASN A 77 -19.01 -13.77 13.38
C ASN A 77 -20.45 -13.93 12.92
N TYR A 78 -20.67 -14.60 11.78
CA TYR A 78 -22.03 -14.92 11.31
C TYR A 78 -22.92 -13.67 11.14
N CYS A 79 -22.33 -12.56 10.73
CA CYS A 79 -23.07 -11.30 10.57
C CYS A 79 -23.51 -11.10 9.11
N ASP A 80 -24.41 -10.14 8.92
CA ASP A 80 -24.89 -9.72 7.61
C ASP A 80 -24.84 -8.19 7.50
N PHE A 81 -24.04 -7.68 6.57
CA PHE A 81 -23.89 -6.26 6.26
C PHE A 81 -24.51 -5.98 4.89
N GLU A 82 -25.70 -5.40 4.87
CA GLU A 82 -26.42 -5.02 3.66
C GLU A 82 -26.43 -3.49 3.51
N PHE A 83 -25.98 -2.99 2.35
CA PHE A 83 -25.75 -1.55 2.13
C PHE A 83 -24.85 -0.93 3.20
N SER A 84 -23.92 -1.72 3.73
CA SER A 84 -23.08 -1.36 4.88
C SER A 84 -21.68 -1.93 4.68
N GLY A 85 -20.67 -1.15 5.03
CA GLY A 85 -19.27 -1.60 5.08
C GLY A 85 -18.73 -1.59 6.50
N LEU A 86 -17.58 -2.22 6.69
CA LEU A 86 -16.87 -2.23 7.97
C LEU A 86 -15.43 -1.69 7.82
N GLN A 87 -15.06 -0.83 8.76
CA GLN A 87 -13.73 -0.23 8.87
C GLN A 87 -13.17 -0.50 10.26
N ALA A 88 -12.05 -1.20 10.34
CA ALA A 88 -11.33 -1.47 11.57
C ALA A 88 -9.95 -0.78 11.52
N ILE A 89 -9.65 0.05 12.49
CA ILE A 89 -8.43 0.86 12.51
C ILE A 89 -7.72 0.65 13.84
N GLN A 90 -6.48 0.20 13.80
CA GLN A 90 -5.59 0.20 14.94
C GLN A 90 -4.50 1.24 14.70
N THR A 91 -4.50 2.29 15.50
CA THR A 91 -3.55 3.40 15.31
C THR A 91 -2.19 3.13 15.92
N ILE A 92 -2.13 2.34 16.99
CA ILE A 92 -0.88 1.84 17.59
C ILE A 92 -0.88 0.33 17.38
N PRO A 93 -0.01 -0.21 16.51
CA PRO A 93 0.09 -1.65 16.30
C PRO A 93 0.33 -2.38 17.62
N ASP A 94 -0.60 -3.25 17.99
CA ASP A 94 -0.46 -4.14 19.12
C ASP A 94 -0.29 -5.57 18.59
N PRO A 95 0.81 -6.28 18.92
CA PRO A 95 1.01 -7.65 18.45
C PRO A 95 -0.02 -8.63 19.00
N ASP A 96 -0.75 -8.31 20.07
CA ASP A 96 -1.74 -9.19 20.69
C ASP A 96 -3.15 -8.98 20.16
N ASP A 97 -3.47 -7.79 19.66
CA ASP A 97 -4.80 -7.46 19.17
C ASP A 97 -5.12 -8.16 17.84
N LEU A 98 -6.28 -8.82 17.83
CA LEU A 98 -6.79 -9.57 16.70
C LEU A 98 -8.01 -8.88 16.10
N CYS A 99 -7.97 -8.66 14.78
CA CYS A 99 -9.16 -8.41 13.99
C CYS A 99 -9.58 -9.70 13.27
N TRP A 100 -10.73 -10.27 13.62
CA TRP A 100 -11.22 -11.53 13.05
C TRP A 100 -12.63 -11.39 12.49
N ILE A 101 -12.76 -11.60 11.18
CA ILE A 101 -14.02 -11.51 10.45
C ILE A 101 -14.28 -12.86 9.77
N ARG A 102 -15.39 -13.51 10.11
CA ARG A 102 -15.72 -14.81 9.54
C ARG A 102 -17.19 -15.12 9.36
N ASN A 103 -17.47 -16.00 8.40
CA ASN A 103 -18.82 -16.49 8.09
C ASN A 103 -19.83 -15.35 7.87
N THR A 104 -19.37 -14.23 7.31
CA THR A 104 -20.13 -12.98 7.23
C THR A 104 -20.44 -12.63 5.78
N GLU A 105 -21.64 -12.12 5.55
CA GLU A 105 -22.07 -11.53 4.28
C GLU A 105 -21.80 -10.02 4.31
N VAL A 106 -21.17 -9.47 3.27
CA VAL A 106 -20.93 -8.03 3.13
C VAL A 106 -21.25 -7.58 1.72
N SER A 107 -22.32 -6.79 1.58
CA SER A 107 -22.84 -6.43 0.27
C SER A 107 -23.31 -5.00 0.11
N ASN A 108 -23.21 -4.52 -1.13
CA ASN A 108 -23.80 -3.24 -1.59
C ASN A 108 -23.27 -2.00 -0.84
N SER A 109 -22.09 -2.08 -0.23
CA SER A 109 -21.45 -0.94 0.43
C SER A 109 -20.97 0.08 -0.60
N THR A 110 -21.19 1.37 -0.32
CA THR A 110 -20.56 2.47 -1.07
C THR A 110 -19.11 2.71 -0.68
N LEU A 111 -18.61 1.99 0.33
CA LEU A 111 -17.23 1.94 0.78
C LEU A 111 -16.66 0.54 0.47
N ALA A 112 -15.42 0.29 0.87
CA ALA A 112 -14.93 -1.08 0.96
C ALA A 112 -15.88 -1.93 1.83
N GLY A 113 -16.08 -3.18 1.44
CA GLY A 113 -16.84 -4.15 2.24
C GLY A 113 -16.11 -4.39 3.56
N ILE A 114 -14.83 -4.74 3.47
CA ILE A 114 -13.93 -4.96 4.60
C ILE A 114 -12.69 -4.08 4.44
N GLN A 115 -12.48 -3.11 5.34
CA GLN A 115 -11.26 -2.32 5.40
C GLN A 115 -10.60 -2.48 6.76
N ILE A 116 -9.33 -2.87 6.79
CA ILE A 116 -8.55 -3.00 8.01
C ILE A 116 -7.27 -2.18 7.88
N THR A 117 -6.92 -1.42 8.91
CA THR A 117 -5.73 -0.57 8.93
C THR A 117 -4.93 -0.78 10.22
N GLY A 118 -3.63 -1.02 10.10
CA GLY A 118 -2.67 -0.99 11.21
C GLY A 118 -2.65 -2.21 12.14
N TYR A 119 -3.53 -3.20 11.94
CA TYR A 119 -3.60 -4.38 12.81
C TYR A 119 -2.42 -5.33 12.61
N SER A 120 -1.89 -5.87 13.72
CA SER A 120 -0.79 -6.84 13.67
C SER A 120 -1.25 -8.29 13.44
N LYS A 121 -2.49 -8.61 13.81
CA LYS A 121 -3.12 -9.91 13.55
C LYS A 121 -4.48 -9.69 12.90
N VAL A 122 -4.61 -10.12 11.66
CA VAL A 122 -5.84 -10.07 10.87
C VAL A 122 -6.21 -11.47 10.38
N LYS A 123 -7.49 -11.83 10.50
CA LYS A 123 -8.05 -13.06 9.91
C LYS A 123 -9.37 -12.74 9.22
N ILE A 124 -9.47 -13.05 7.93
CA ILE A 124 -10.67 -12.90 7.12
C ILE A 124 -10.98 -14.26 6.49
N GLN A 125 -12.02 -14.94 6.98
CA GLN A 125 -12.30 -16.34 6.62
C GLN A 125 -13.77 -16.65 6.32
N ASN A 126 -14.04 -17.44 5.27
CA ASN A 126 -15.40 -17.94 4.96
C ASN A 126 -16.44 -16.83 4.79
N ASN A 127 -16.06 -15.68 4.23
CA ASN A 127 -16.98 -14.58 3.99
C ASN A 127 -17.46 -14.56 2.54
N ASN A 128 -18.64 -13.99 2.30
CA ASN A 128 -19.12 -13.65 0.98
C ASN A 128 -19.19 -12.12 0.86
N ILE A 129 -18.39 -11.56 -0.05
CA ILE A 129 -18.12 -10.13 -0.14
C ILE A 129 -18.38 -9.69 -1.57
N HIS A 130 -19.47 -8.95 -1.80
CA HIS A 130 -19.86 -8.62 -3.15
C HIS A 130 -20.57 -7.28 -3.37
N HIS A 131 -20.47 -6.74 -4.59
CA HIS A 131 -21.16 -5.50 -4.99
C HIS A 131 -20.76 -4.28 -4.14
N ASN A 132 -19.57 -4.28 -3.55
CA ASN A 132 -19.04 -3.17 -2.77
C ASN A 132 -18.15 -2.26 -3.63
N PHE A 133 -17.88 -1.03 -3.18
CA PHE A 133 -16.88 -0.17 -3.83
C PHE A 133 -15.50 -0.84 -3.92
N SER A 134 -15.17 -1.67 -2.94
CA SER A 134 -13.98 -2.53 -2.92
C SER A 134 -14.28 -3.73 -2.03
N GLY A 135 -13.68 -4.89 -2.27
CA GLY A 135 -13.94 -6.10 -1.51
C GLY A 135 -13.26 -6.06 -0.14
N ILE A 136 -11.98 -6.45 -0.13
CA ILE A 136 -11.11 -6.41 1.04
C ILE A 136 -9.99 -5.41 0.81
N GLU A 137 -9.73 -4.54 1.78
CA GLU A 137 -8.60 -3.62 1.78
C GLU A 137 -7.79 -3.74 3.07
N LEU A 138 -6.50 -4.05 2.95
CA LEU A 138 -5.55 -4.07 4.06
C LEU A 138 -4.52 -2.96 3.89
N TYR A 139 -4.43 -2.09 4.89
CA TYR A 139 -3.48 -0.98 4.93
C TYR A 139 -2.57 -1.11 6.15
N GLU A 140 -1.25 -1.02 5.99
CA GLU A 140 -0.30 -0.97 7.11
C GLU A 140 -0.43 -2.14 8.11
N CYS A 141 -0.96 -3.29 7.69
CA CYS A 141 -1.16 -4.44 8.58
C CYS A 141 0.12 -5.27 8.64
N SER A 142 0.63 -5.63 9.82
CA SER A 142 1.88 -6.42 9.93
C SER A 142 1.68 -7.94 9.92
N GLY A 143 0.43 -8.40 9.88
CA GLY A 143 0.11 -9.81 9.65
C GLY A 143 -1.37 -10.06 9.38
N GLY A 144 -1.72 -10.51 8.18
CA GLY A 144 -3.07 -10.88 7.80
C GLY A 144 -3.18 -12.24 7.13
N VAL A 145 -4.30 -12.91 7.33
CA VAL A 145 -4.65 -14.17 6.64
C VAL A 145 -6.02 -14.00 5.99
N VAL A 146 -6.07 -14.12 4.67
CA VAL A 146 -7.31 -14.09 3.88
C VAL A 146 -7.52 -15.46 3.27
N THR A 147 -8.54 -16.19 3.75
CA THR A 147 -8.72 -17.58 3.37
C THR A 147 -10.18 -17.99 3.17
N ASP A 148 -10.44 -18.81 2.17
CA ASP A 148 -11.76 -19.41 1.93
C ASP A 148 -12.91 -18.39 1.72
N ASN A 149 -12.65 -17.25 1.08
CA ASN A 149 -13.68 -16.22 0.84
C ASN A 149 -14.20 -16.23 -0.61
N GLU A 150 -15.48 -15.91 -0.77
CA GLU A 150 -16.11 -15.57 -2.06
C GLU A 150 -16.07 -14.05 -2.24
N ILE A 151 -15.36 -13.57 -3.27
CA ILE A 151 -15.12 -12.14 -3.49
C ILE A 151 -15.48 -11.80 -4.93
N SER A 152 -16.66 -11.20 -5.13
CA SER A 152 -17.15 -10.97 -6.49
C SER A 152 -17.86 -9.64 -6.71
N TYR A 153 -17.84 -9.13 -7.94
CA TYR A 153 -18.60 -7.94 -8.31
C TYR A 153 -18.27 -6.68 -7.49
N ASN A 154 -17.11 -6.61 -6.86
CA ASN A 154 -16.64 -5.40 -6.16
C ASN A 154 -15.86 -4.51 -7.14
N GLY A 155 -15.45 -3.31 -6.68
CA GLY A 155 -14.41 -2.54 -7.37
C GLY A 155 -13.12 -3.34 -7.49
N ASN A 156 -12.30 -3.39 -6.44
CA ASN A 156 -11.22 -4.38 -6.34
C ASN A 156 -11.69 -5.63 -5.58
N GLY A 157 -11.14 -6.80 -5.90
CA GLY A 157 -11.33 -7.98 -5.07
C GLY A 157 -10.59 -7.82 -3.74
N ILE A 158 -9.26 -7.83 -3.79
CA ILE A 158 -8.37 -7.61 -2.65
C ILE A 158 -7.35 -6.51 -2.98
N LEU A 159 -7.25 -5.51 -2.13
CA LEU A 159 -6.22 -4.47 -2.18
C LEU A 159 -5.30 -4.61 -0.96
N LEU A 160 -4.00 -4.67 -1.20
CA LEU A 160 -2.97 -4.67 -0.17
C LEU A 160 -2.10 -3.42 -0.33
N TYR A 161 -1.96 -2.64 0.73
CA TYR A 161 -1.11 -1.46 0.77
C TYR A 161 -0.21 -1.53 2.00
N HIS A 162 1.11 -1.50 1.80
CA HIS A 162 2.10 -1.57 2.89
C HIS A 162 1.74 -2.65 3.93
N SER A 163 1.28 -3.80 3.48
CA SER A 163 0.74 -4.82 4.39
C SER A 163 1.53 -6.11 4.28
N ASN A 164 1.48 -6.92 5.33
CA ASN A 164 1.89 -8.30 5.32
C ASN A 164 0.64 -9.19 5.33
N ALA A 165 0.43 -9.98 4.28
CA ALA A 165 -0.77 -10.81 4.17
C ALA A 165 -0.56 -12.14 3.46
N ASP A 166 -1.11 -13.21 4.00
CA ASP A 166 -1.17 -14.54 3.39
C ASP A 166 -2.57 -14.75 2.78
N ILE A 167 -2.66 -14.77 1.45
CA ILE A 167 -3.88 -15.12 0.71
C ILE A 167 -3.81 -16.61 0.41
N THR A 168 -4.54 -17.40 1.19
CA THR A 168 -4.36 -18.86 1.24
C THR A 168 -5.67 -19.63 1.18
N GLY A 169 -5.61 -20.94 0.91
CA GLY A 169 -6.81 -21.78 0.92
C GLY A 169 -7.65 -21.59 -0.33
N HIS A 170 -8.95 -21.35 -0.19
CA HIS A 170 -9.92 -21.41 -1.29
C HIS A 170 -10.62 -20.08 -1.58
N ASN A 171 -9.85 -19.00 -1.77
CA ASN A 171 -10.48 -17.76 -2.19
C ASN A 171 -10.95 -17.85 -3.65
N ASN A 172 -12.18 -17.41 -3.92
CA ASN A 172 -12.75 -17.31 -5.26
C ASN A 172 -12.96 -15.84 -5.61
N ILE A 173 -12.06 -15.27 -6.41
CA ILE A 173 -11.98 -13.82 -6.68
C ILE A 173 -12.34 -13.54 -8.13
N THR A 174 -13.58 -13.10 -8.37
CA THR A 174 -14.17 -13.13 -9.71
C THR A 174 -15.00 -11.91 -10.06
N TYR A 175 -15.04 -11.56 -11.34
CA TYR A 175 -15.97 -10.55 -11.86
C TYR A 175 -15.92 -9.20 -11.15
N ASN A 176 -14.80 -8.82 -10.53
CA ASN A 176 -14.66 -7.49 -9.96
C ASN A 176 -14.50 -6.47 -11.09
N TYR A 177 -15.19 -5.33 -10.98
CA TYR A 177 -15.31 -4.34 -12.06
C TYR A 177 -15.14 -2.90 -11.54
N SER A 178 -14.49 -2.09 -12.36
CA SER A 178 -14.50 -0.63 -12.27
C SER A 178 -15.89 -0.10 -12.66
N SER A 179 -16.64 0.44 -11.70
CA SER A 179 -17.89 1.13 -11.99
C SER A 179 -17.60 2.53 -12.55
N SER A 180 -17.81 2.74 -13.85
CA SER A 180 -17.69 4.04 -14.53
C SER A 180 -18.72 5.10 -14.07
N VAL A 181 -19.66 4.75 -13.18
CA VAL A 181 -20.69 5.66 -12.66
C VAL A 181 -20.09 6.80 -11.82
N HIS A 182 -18.87 6.62 -11.28
CA HIS A 182 -18.12 7.65 -10.56
C HIS A 182 -17.06 8.37 -11.41
N GLY A 183 -17.08 8.20 -12.74
CA GLY A 183 -16.22 8.93 -13.67
C GLY A 183 -14.74 8.56 -13.58
N ASP A 184 -14.43 7.42 -12.99
CA ASP A 184 -13.08 7.01 -12.69
C ASP A 184 -12.79 5.64 -13.34
N ASN A 185 -11.57 5.48 -13.82
CA ASN A 185 -11.04 4.20 -14.29
C ASN A 185 -10.40 3.49 -13.07
N ARG A 186 -11.10 3.35 -11.93
CA ARG A 186 -10.55 2.77 -10.69
C ARG A 186 -11.19 1.41 -10.41
N GLY A 187 -10.38 0.46 -9.98
CA GLY A 187 -10.85 -0.88 -9.66
C GLY A 187 -10.88 -1.84 -10.85
N GLY A 188 -11.47 -3.01 -10.61
CA GLY A 188 -11.63 -4.11 -11.54
C GLY A 188 -10.53 -5.17 -11.45
N TYR A 189 -9.59 -5.04 -10.51
CA TYR A 189 -8.53 -6.03 -10.30
C TYR A 189 -9.02 -7.16 -9.39
N GLY A 190 -8.53 -8.38 -9.62
CA GLY A 190 -8.71 -9.46 -8.67
C GLY A 190 -7.93 -9.19 -7.38
N ILE A 191 -6.61 -9.09 -7.50
CA ILE A 191 -5.71 -8.72 -6.41
C ILE A 191 -4.82 -7.55 -6.86
N ASP A 192 -4.69 -6.51 -6.04
CA ASP A 192 -3.84 -5.34 -6.27
C ASP A 192 -2.90 -5.12 -5.08
N GLY A 193 -1.64 -5.51 -5.25
CA GLY A 193 -0.57 -5.32 -4.27
C GLY A 193 0.19 -4.02 -4.52
N GLN A 194 0.23 -3.14 -3.53
CA GLN A 194 0.84 -1.82 -3.62
C GLN A 194 1.81 -1.54 -2.47
N HIS A 195 2.83 -0.73 -2.79
CA HIS A 195 3.76 -0.10 -1.85
C HIS A 195 4.38 -1.02 -0.80
N LEU A 196 5.46 -1.70 -1.15
CA LEU A 196 6.28 -2.55 -0.25
C LEU A 196 5.53 -3.69 0.44
N THR A 197 4.30 -4.01 0.02
CA THR A 197 3.53 -5.13 0.57
C THR A 197 4.34 -6.44 0.48
N SER A 198 4.33 -7.22 1.57
CA SER A 198 4.85 -8.58 1.64
C SER A 198 3.67 -9.53 1.68
N TRP A 199 3.59 -10.51 0.78
CA TRP A 199 2.40 -11.35 0.76
C TRP A 199 2.65 -12.68 0.09
N ASN A 200 1.81 -13.66 0.40
CA ASN A 200 1.81 -14.97 -0.24
C ASN A 200 0.47 -15.22 -0.93
N LEU A 201 0.51 -15.96 -2.03
CA LEU A 201 -0.67 -16.40 -2.75
C LEU A 201 -0.61 -17.91 -2.97
N ILE A 202 -1.12 -18.67 -2.01
CA ILE A 202 -0.93 -20.12 -1.94
C ILE A 202 -2.28 -20.83 -1.89
N GLY A 203 -2.65 -21.50 -2.98
CA GLY A 203 -3.83 -22.35 -3.00
C GLY A 203 -3.59 -23.73 -2.41
N GLN A 204 -4.51 -24.67 -2.67
CA GLN A 204 -4.40 -26.07 -2.27
C GLN A 204 -4.21 -26.98 -3.49
N ASP A 205 -3.50 -28.09 -3.29
CA ASP A 205 -3.28 -29.10 -4.32
C ASP A 205 -4.54 -29.95 -4.60
N THR A 206 -5.50 -29.97 -3.67
CA THR A 206 -6.80 -30.64 -3.79
C THR A 206 -7.96 -29.66 -3.88
N TYR A 207 -9.14 -30.13 -4.29
CA TYR A 207 -10.37 -29.33 -4.31
C TYR A 207 -10.95 -29.10 -2.89
N PRO A 208 -11.64 -27.97 -2.65
CA PRO A 208 -11.79 -26.82 -3.56
C PRO A 208 -10.44 -26.13 -3.84
N ILE A 209 -10.31 -25.34 -4.90
CA ILE A 209 -9.03 -24.70 -5.25
C ILE A 209 -9.15 -23.18 -5.18
N GLN A 210 -8.04 -22.46 -5.05
CA GLN A 210 -8.01 -21.00 -5.16
C GLN A 210 -8.18 -20.59 -6.63
N ILE A 211 -9.15 -19.72 -6.91
CA ILE A 211 -9.48 -19.28 -8.27
C ILE A 211 -9.51 -17.76 -8.34
N ILE A 212 -8.85 -17.18 -9.35
CA ILE A 212 -8.87 -15.76 -9.65
C ILE A 212 -9.13 -15.61 -11.14
N HIS A 213 -10.33 -15.17 -11.52
CA HIS A 213 -10.65 -15.09 -12.94
C HIS A 213 -11.70 -14.05 -13.32
N ASP A 214 -11.69 -13.69 -14.60
CA ASP A 214 -12.69 -12.81 -15.22
C ASP A 214 -12.96 -11.50 -14.47
N ASN A 215 -11.96 -11.00 -13.74
CA ASN A 215 -11.95 -9.62 -13.27
C ASN A 215 -11.80 -8.70 -14.49
N GLN A 216 -12.45 -7.52 -14.47
CA GLN A 216 -12.49 -6.61 -15.63
C GLN A 216 -11.09 -6.15 -16.06
N ARG A 217 -10.16 -6.07 -15.10
CA ARG A 217 -8.76 -5.74 -15.33
C ARG A 217 -7.86 -6.97 -15.17
N GLU A 218 -6.60 -6.74 -14.84
CA GLU A 218 -5.66 -7.79 -14.48
C GLU A 218 -6.20 -8.64 -13.32
N GLN A 219 -5.96 -9.94 -13.40
CA GLN A 219 -6.34 -10.85 -12.32
C GLN A 219 -5.47 -10.58 -11.09
N ILE A 220 -4.19 -10.30 -11.33
CA ILE A 220 -3.22 -9.91 -10.30
C ILE A 220 -2.37 -8.74 -10.81
N LEU A 221 -2.37 -7.65 -10.05
CA LEU A 221 -1.53 -6.47 -10.27
C LEU A 221 -0.53 -6.33 -9.13
N MET A 222 0.75 -6.21 -9.48
CA MET A 222 1.86 -6.01 -8.53
C MET A 222 2.52 -4.66 -8.81
N GLN A 223 2.56 -3.81 -7.79
CA GLN A 223 3.10 -2.45 -7.90
C GLN A 223 4.01 -2.12 -6.72
N SER A 224 5.03 -1.33 -7.01
CA SER A 224 5.86 -0.64 -6.02
C SER A 224 6.54 -1.60 -5.04
N ASN A 225 7.24 -2.58 -5.61
CA ASN A 225 7.93 -3.69 -4.94
C ASN A 225 7.00 -4.62 -4.13
N SER A 226 5.78 -4.84 -4.61
CA SER A 226 4.77 -5.69 -3.95
C SER A 226 4.57 -7.02 -4.66
N ILE A 227 5.65 -7.73 -4.96
CA ILE A 227 5.63 -9.05 -5.60
C ILE A 227 5.38 -10.12 -4.51
N PRO A 228 4.45 -11.07 -4.68
CA PRO A 228 4.12 -12.07 -3.65
C PRO A 228 5.28 -13.03 -3.46
N SER A 229 5.81 -13.21 -2.25
CA SER A 229 6.99 -14.04 -1.94
C SER A 229 6.85 -15.45 -2.51
N SER A 230 5.71 -16.09 -2.27
CA SER A 230 5.31 -17.39 -2.83
C SER A 230 4.00 -17.29 -3.64
N MET A 231 3.96 -17.96 -4.79
CA MET A 231 2.75 -18.07 -5.62
C MET A 231 2.66 -19.43 -6.31
N TYR A 232 1.79 -20.32 -5.82
CA TYR A 232 1.55 -21.65 -6.40
C TYR A 232 0.17 -22.21 -6.00
N PHE A 233 -0.28 -23.25 -6.70
CA PHE A 233 -1.60 -23.89 -6.54
C PHE A 233 -2.80 -22.96 -6.75
N ASN A 234 -2.62 -21.92 -7.56
CA ASN A 234 -3.71 -21.03 -7.95
C ASN A 234 -4.16 -21.36 -9.37
N LYS A 235 -5.48 -21.26 -9.62
CA LYS A 235 -6.02 -21.22 -10.97
C LYS A 235 -6.33 -19.77 -11.36
N VAL A 236 -5.60 -19.25 -12.34
CA VAL A 236 -5.70 -17.85 -12.76
C VAL A 236 -5.93 -17.77 -14.26
N TYR A 237 -7.02 -17.14 -14.68
CA TYR A 237 -7.34 -16.98 -16.11
C TYR A 237 -8.28 -15.82 -16.39
N SER A 238 -8.45 -15.46 -17.65
CA SER A 238 -9.47 -14.50 -18.12
C SER A 238 -9.96 -14.93 -19.49
N SER A 239 -11.27 -14.93 -19.69
CA SER A 239 -11.92 -15.26 -20.95
C SER A 239 -11.84 -14.14 -22.00
N ASN A 240 -11.59 -12.90 -21.59
CA ASN A 240 -11.56 -11.73 -22.49
C ASN A 240 -10.14 -11.41 -23.00
N HIS A 241 -9.09 -11.69 -22.21
CA HIS A 241 -7.67 -11.41 -22.53
C HIS A 241 -7.33 -9.95 -22.93
N ASP A 242 -8.23 -8.99 -22.73
CA ASP A 242 -7.96 -7.56 -22.95
C ASP A 242 -6.84 -7.01 -22.04
N LYS A 243 -6.61 -7.69 -20.92
CA LYS A 243 -5.55 -7.44 -19.95
C LYS A 243 -4.78 -8.73 -19.68
N PRO A 244 -3.47 -8.64 -19.37
CA PRO A 244 -2.72 -9.80 -18.95
C PRO A 244 -3.30 -10.37 -17.65
N TYR A 245 -3.04 -11.65 -17.39
CA TYR A 245 -3.41 -12.27 -16.12
C TYR A 245 -2.63 -11.62 -15.00
N LEU A 246 -1.31 -11.50 -15.18
CA LEU A 246 -0.38 -10.87 -14.24
C LEU A 246 0.27 -9.66 -14.88
N ARG A 247 0.21 -8.53 -14.18
CA ARG A 247 1.00 -7.34 -14.52
C ARG A 247 1.86 -6.94 -13.34
N MET A 248 3.12 -6.69 -13.63
CA MET A 248 4.01 -5.94 -12.77
C MET A 248 4.14 -4.52 -13.31
N TRP A 249 3.85 -3.53 -12.47
CA TRP A 249 3.90 -2.11 -12.84
C TRP A 249 5.29 -1.51 -12.64
N ASP A 250 6.13 -2.11 -11.80
CA ASP A 250 7.48 -1.61 -11.55
C ASP A 250 8.39 -1.79 -12.77
N ASP A 251 9.25 -0.80 -13.01
CA ASP A 251 10.29 -0.85 -14.04
C ASP A 251 11.40 -1.84 -13.64
N TYR A 252 11.11 -3.13 -13.72
CA TYR A 252 12.07 -4.23 -13.56
C TYR A 252 12.85 -4.52 -14.85
N ILE A 253 13.01 -3.48 -15.69
CA ILE A 253 13.66 -3.60 -16.99
C ILE A 253 15.17 -3.79 -16.76
N GLY A 254 15.67 -4.99 -17.07
CA GLY A 254 17.10 -5.30 -17.03
C GLY A 254 17.63 -5.89 -15.72
N THR A 255 16.76 -6.30 -14.80
CA THR A 255 17.20 -7.03 -13.59
C THR A 255 17.50 -8.50 -13.89
N SER A 256 18.43 -9.10 -13.14
CA SER A 256 18.70 -10.55 -13.08
C SER A 256 17.64 -11.35 -12.30
N ARG A 257 16.75 -10.66 -11.56
CA ARG A 257 15.79 -11.25 -10.62
C ARG A 257 14.57 -11.81 -11.35
N MET A 258 14.49 -13.14 -11.41
CA MET A 258 13.32 -13.86 -11.93
C MET A 258 12.26 -14.06 -10.83
N ILE A 259 10.99 -13.93 -11.20
CA ILE A 259 9.82 -14.17 -10.34
C ILE A 259 9.30 -15.57 -10.66
N ASN A 260 9.40 -16.48 -9.69
CA ASN A 260 8.86 -17.82 -9.82
C ASN A 260 7.34 -17.82 -9.54
N ILE A 261 6.57 -18.16 -10.57
CA ILE A 261 5.13 -18.40 -10.56
C ILE A 261 4.80 -19.78 -11.15
N SER A 262 5.76 -20.70 -11.13
CA SER A 262 5.54 -22.09 -11.51
C SER A 262 4.52 -22.75 -10.59
N ASN A 263 4.02 -23.91 -11.01
CA ASN A 263 3.02 -24.68 -10.28
C ASN A 263 1.71 -23.91 -10.03
N ASN A 264 1.32 -23.05 -10.97
CA ASN A 264 -0.03 -22.51 -11.09
C ASN A 264 -0.72 -23.07 -12.35
N ASN A 265 -2.05 -23.00 -12.37
CA ASN A 265 -2.87 -23.38 -13.51
C ASN A 265 -3.34 -22.11 -14.25
N TRP A 266 -2.93 -21.96 -15.50
CA TRP A 266 -3.16 -20.74 -16.29
C TRP A 266 -4.30 -20.88 -17.31
N SER A 267 -5.11 -21.94 -17.25
CA SER A 267 -6.04 -22.33 -18.34
C SER A 267 -5.33 -22.80 -19.62
N SER A 268 -6.08 -23.51 -20.47
CA SER A 268 -5.58 -24.13 -21.72
C SER A 268 -5.27 -23.13 -22.84
N ASP A 269 -5.81 -21.92 -22.75
CA ASP A 269 -5.67 -20.83 -23.71
C ASP A 269 -4.58 -19.82 -23.32
N PHE A 270 -3.77 -20.13 -22.31
CA PHE A 270 -2.66 -19.31 -21.84
C PHE A 270 -1.60 -19.07 -22.91
N ILE A 271 -1.24 -17.80 -23.11
CA ILE A 271 -0.16 -17.35 -23.99
C ILE A 271 0.75 -16.43 -23.16
N PRO A 272 1.97 -16.87 -22.75
CA PRO A 272 2.83 -16.12 -21.84
C PRO A 272 3.09 -14.67 -22.27
N THR A 273 3.37 -14.45 -23.56
CA THR A 273 3.67 -13.11 -24.11
C THR A 273 2.48 -12.15 -24.12
N ARG A 274 1.26 -12.67 -23.97
CA ARG A 274 0.01 -11.90 -23.86
C ARG A 274 -0.42 -11.75 -22.40
N ASP A 275 -0.36 -12.84 -21.65
CA ASP A 275 -0.98 -12.98 -20.33
C ASP A 275 -0.03 -12.65 -19.17
N LEU A 276 1.28 -12.52 -19.43
CA LEU A 276 2.27 -12.08 -18.45
C LEU A 276 2.93 -10.78 -18.92
N SER A 277 3.00 -9.79 -18.03
CA SER A 277 3.57 -8.48 -18.36
C SER A 277 4.50 -7.94 -17.26
N PRO A 278 5.80 -7.74 -17.56
CA PRO A 278 6.53 -8.23 -18.74
C PRO A 278 6.80 -9.74 -18.66
N GLU A 279 6.56 -10.51 -19.73
CA GLU A 279 6.77 -11.97 -19.72
C GLU A 279 8.17 -12.44 -19.29
N PRO A 280 9.30 -11.82 -19.72
CA PRO A 280 10.63 -12.36 -19.45
C PRO A 280 11.06 -12.40 -17.99
N VAL A 281 10.36 -11.72 -17.09
CA VAL A 281 10.70 -11.74 -15.66
C VAL A 281 10.10 -12.95 -14.94
N PHE A 282 9.21 -13.70 -15.58
CA PHE A 282 8.46 -14.77 -14.93
C PHE A 282 8.98 -16.15 -15.31
N THR A 283 9.15 -17.01 -14.30
CA THR A 283 9.29 -18.46 -14.49
C THR A 283 7.95 -19.11 -14.16
N TYR A 284 7.25 -19.63 -15.17
CA TYR A 284 5.86 -20.13 -15.06
C TYR A 284 5.71 -21.63 -15.31
N LEU A 285 6.79 -22.33 -15.66
CA LEU A 285 6.82 -23.78 -15.83
C LEU A 285 7.52 -24.46 -14.64
N PRO A 286 7.10 -25.68 -14.24
CA PRO A 286 5.97 -26.44 -14.79
C PRO A 286 4.61 -25.80 -14.43
N MET A 287 3.57 -26.10 -15.21
CA MET A 287 2.19 -25.74 -14.85
C MET A 287 1.60 -26.81 -13.94
N TRP A 288 0.72 -26.40 -13.03
CA TRP A 288 0.04 -27.30 -12.10
C TRP A 288 -1.35 -27.69 -12.61
N GLU A 289 -1.70 -28.97 -12.40
CA GLU A 289 -3.05 -29.50 -12.57
C GLU A 289 -3.59 -29.93 -11.20
N PRO A 290 -4.83 -29.55 -10.82
CA PRO A 290 -5.43 -29.96 -9.55
C PRO A 290 -5.36 -31.47 -9.31
N GLY A 291 -4.94 -31.85 -8.10
CA GLY A 291 -4.71 -33.23 -7.69
C GLY A 291 -3.29 -33.74 -7.95
N ILE A 292 -2.41 -32.95 -8.57
CA ILE A 292 -0.98 -33.28 -8.72
C ILE A 292 -0.17 -32.53 -7.65
N PRO A 293 0.62 -33.24 -6.82
CA PRO A 293 1.48 -32.61 -5.81
C PRO A 293 2.55 -31.69 -6.42
N LEU A 294 3.04 -30.75 -5.61
CA LEU A 294 4.07 -29.79 -6.01
C LEU A 294 5.35 -30.50 -6.47
N GLN A 295 5.84 -30.19 -7.67
CA GLN A 295 7.24 -30.44 -8.01
C GLN A 295 8.04 -29.19 -7.66
N VAL A 296 8.67 -29.22 -6.48
CA VAL A 296 9.55 -28.14 -6.04
C VAL A 296 10.86 -28.21 -6.83
N LEU A 297 11.12 -27.20 -7.66
CA LEU A 297 12.48 -26.86 -8.04
C LEU A 297 13.08 -26.12 -6.83
N GLU A 298 13.79 -26.87 -5.99
CA GLU A 298 14.39 -26.33 -4.77
C GLU A 298 15.55 -25.38 -5.11
N ASP A 299 15.27 -24.08 -5.03
CA ASP A 299 16.30 -23.05 -4.92
C ASP A 299 16.75 -22.99 -3.45
N GLU A 300 18.07 -23.11 -3.20
CA GLU A 300 18.65 -23.10 -1.85
C GLU A 300 18.24 -21.85 -1.06
N ALA A 301 18.12 -20.70 -1.72
CA ALA A 301 17.68 -19.45 -1.09
C ALA A 301 16.23 -19.55 -0.60
N PHE A 302 15.36 -20.18 -1.39
CA PHE A 302 13.94 -20.38 -1.06
C PHE A 302 13.77 -21.37 0.09
N LEU A 303 14.49 -22.50 0.07
CA LEU A 303 14.48 -23.45 1.19
C LEU A 303 14.93 -22.80 2.49
N LEU A 304 15.99 -21.99 2.44
CA LEU A 304 16.49 -21.28 3.61
C LEU A 304 15.46 -20.28 4.15
N PHE A 305 14.65 -19.66 3.29
CA PHE A 305 13.57 -18.76 3.69
C PHE A 305 12.41 -19.51 4.33
N GLU A 306 11.97 -20.63 3.76
CA GLU A 306 10.94 -21.49 4.36
C GLU A 306 11.37 -21.99 5.75
N GLU A 307 12.64 -22.38 5.91
CA GLU A 307 13.19 -22.72 7.22
C GLU A 307 13.18 -21.54 8.19
N ALA A 308 13.45 -20.31 7.71
CA ALA A 308 13.38 -19.10 8.53
C ALA A 308 11.94 -18.81 8.97
N MET A 309 10.97 -18.92 8.06
CA MET A 309 9.56 -18.72 8.35
C MET A 309 9.01 -19.80 9.29
N SER A 310 9.42 -21.06 9.12
CA SER A 310 9.09 -22.16 10.02
C SER A 310 9.68 -21.93 11.41
N ALA A 311 10.93 -21.46 11.52
CA ALA A 311 11.53 -21.08 12.79
C ALA A 311 10.73 -19.94 13.47
N ALA A 312 10.36 -18.91 12.71
CA ALA A 312 9.54 -17.80 13.22
C ALA A 312 8.16 -18.26 13.69
N TYR A 313 7.51 -19.18 12.96
CA TYR A 313 6.23 -19.79 13.37
C TYR A 313 6.35 -20.56 14.68
N ASN A 314 7.46 -21.28 14.87
CA ASN A 314 7.77 -22.00 16.09
C ASN A 314 8.35 -21.10 17.21
N MET A 315 8.30 -19.78 17.03
CA MET A 315 8.81 -18.76 17.96
C MET A 315 10.34 -18.82 18.20
N ASP A 316 11.09 -19.49 17.33
CA ASP A 316 12.55 -19.47 17.32
C ASP A 316 13.05 -18.28 16.49
N TYR A 317 12.84 -17.09 17.04
CA TYR A 317 13.10 -15.83 16.35
C TYR A 317 14.58 -15.58 16.10
N ILE A 318 15.47 -16.11 16.93
CA ILE A 318 16.93 -15.95 16.75
C ILE A 318 17.39 -16.74 15.53
N VAL A 319 16.95 -18.00 15.40
CA VAL A 319 17.26 -18.83 14.23
C VAL A 319 16.65 -18.24 12.97
N ALA A 320 15.40 -17.76 13.04
CA ALA A 320 14.77 -17.07 11.93
C ALA A 320 15.60 -15.87 11.47
N GLU A 321 16.00 -14.98 12.38
CA GLU A 321 16.78 -13.77 12.07
C GLU A 321 18.13 -14.11 11.41
N GLN A 322 18.83 -15.12 11.94
CA GLN A 322 20.11 -15.58 11.39
C GLN A 322 19.95 -16.09 9.95
N LYS A 323 18.89 -16.86 9.68
CA LYS A 323 18.60 -17.39 8.34
C LYS A 323 18.22 -16.26 7.37
N LEU A 324 17.37 -15.32 7.77
CA LEU A 324 17.01 -14.16 6.94
C LEU A 324 18.25 -13.31 6.60
N LYS A 325 19.11 -13.02 7.57
CA LYS A 325 20.37 -12.29 7.34
C LYS A 325 21.34 -13.08 6.45
N LYS A 326 21.37 -14.42 6.56
CA LYS A 326 22.15 -15.28 5.68
C LYS A 326 21.67 -15.21 4.24
N ILE A 327 20.35 -15.17 4.00
CA ILE A 327 19.78 -15.00 2.66
C ILE A 327 20.27 -13.69 2.04
N ILE A 328 20.17 -12.58 2.79
CA ILE A 328 20.63 -11.26 2.33
C ILE A 328 22.13 -11.27 2.02
N ALA A 329 22.92 -12.00 2.79
CA ALA A 329 24.37 -12.09 2.61
C ALA A 329 24.77 -12.88 1.36
N GLU A 330 24.17 -14.06 1.16
CA GLU A 330 24.65 -15.07 0.21
C GLU A 330 23.87 -15.09 -1.11
N TYR A 331 22.64 -14.58 -1.14
CA TYR A 331 21.74 -14.66 -2.30
C TYR A 331 21.16 -13.29 -2.74
N PRO A 332 21.98 -12.23 -2.91
CA PRO A 332 21.50 -10.86 -3.20
C PRO A 332 20.75 -10.68 -4.51
N GLU A 333 21.06 -11.54 -5.49
CA GLU A 333 20.45 -11.52 -6.82
C GLU A 333 19.09 -12.21 -6.84
N THR A 334 18.69 -12.86 -5.73
CA THR A 334 17.40 -13.55 -5.64
C THR A 334 16.32 -12.59 -5.17
N LYS A 335 15.08 -12.86 -5.55
CA LYS A 335 13.90 -12.17 -5.00
C LYS A 335 13.76 -12.41 -3.49
N VAL A 336 14.14 -13.59 -3.02
CA VAL A 336 14.07 -13.98 -1.60
C VAL A 336 14.89 -13.05 -0.70
N CYS A 337 15.93 -12.38 -1.24
CA CYS A 337 16.66 -11.34 -0.51
C CYS A 337 15.76 -10.15 -0.11
N VAL A 338 14.87 -9.70 -1.00
CA VAL A 338 13.92 -8.61 -0.72
C VAL A 338 12.92 -9.05 0.34
N ASP A 339 12.36 -10.24 0.18
CA ASP A 339 11.42 -10.82 1.15
C ASP A 339 12.07 -10.99 2.53
N ALA A 340 13.32 -11.46 2.57
CA ALA A 340 14.06 -11.63 3.81
C ALA A 340 14.31 -10.30 4.53
N ALA A 341 14.66 -9.25 3.78
CA ALA A 341 14.80 -7.91 4.35
C ALA A 341 13.48 -7.41 4.93
N LYS A 342 12.35 -7.54 4.23
CA LYS A 342 11.04 -7.11 4.75
C LYS A 342 10.63 -7.91 6.00
N GLN A 343 10.86 -9.23 6.00
CA GLN A 343 10.50 -10.10 7.13
C GLN A 343 11.32 -9.79 8.40
N LEU A 344 12.55 -9.26 8.28
CA LEU A 344 13.32 -8.83 9.46
C LEU A 344 12.59 -7.76 10.28
N LEU A 345 11.91 -6.82 9.62
CA LEU A 345 11.13 -5.78 10.32
C LEU A 345 10.01 -6.38 11.17
N ILE A 346 9.29 -7.34 10.58
CA ILE A 346 8.16 -8.04 11.22
C ILE A 346 8.66 -8.92 12.38
N LEU A 347 9.79 -9.59 12.18
CA LEU A 347 10.40 -10.44 13.19
C LEU A 347 10.87 -9.62 14.41
N VAL A 348 11.51 -8.48 14.17
CA VAL A 348 11.95 -7.56 15.23
C VAL A 348 10.75 -7.01 16.01
N GLU A 349 9.65 -6.70 15.34
CA GLU A 349 8.41 -6.26 15.97
C GLU A 349 7.82 -7.30 16.95
N LYS A 350 7.86 -8.59 16.57
CA LYS A 350 7.30 -9.69 17.37
C LYS A 350 8.13 -10.08 18.60
N TYR A 351 9.45 -9.92 18.56
CA TYR A 351 10.34 -10.48 19.58
C TYR A 351 11.02 -9.44 20.47
N ASN A 352 11.90 -8.60 19.90
CA ASN A 352 12.83 -7.77 20.70
C ASN A 352 12.62 -6.26 20.57
N LYS A 353 11.82 -5.81 19.60
CA LYS A 353 11.55 -4.39 19.31
C LYS A 353 12.81 -3.53 19.18
N ASN A 354 13.96 -4.13 18.85
CA ASN A 354 15.23 -3.42 18.69
C ASN A 354 15.33 -2.78 17.30
N TYR A 355 14.48 -1.79 17.05
CA TYR A 355 14.39 -1.09 15.78
C TYR A 355 15.65 -0.27 15.45
N GLU A 356 16.35 0.26 16.46
CA GLU A 356 17.62 0.99 16.26
C GLU A 356 18.71 0.08 15.65
N ALA A 357 18.86 -1.15 16.15
CA ALA A 357 19.83 -2.08 15.59
C ALA A 357 19.45 -2.54 14.16
N LEU A 358 18.15 -2.65 13.88
CA LEU A 358 17.66 -3.01 12.56
C LEU A 358 17.83 -1.86 11.55
N GLU A 359 17.57 -0.62 11.97
CA GLU A 359 17.83 0.61 11.19
C GLU A 359 19.31 0.70 10.79
N LEU A 360 20.22 0.48 11.74
CA LEU A 360 21.65 0.43 11.47
C LEU A 360 22.01 -0.68 10.48
N TYR A 361 21.39 -1.86 10.59
CA TYR A 361 21.63 -2.96 9.66
C TYR A 361 21.22 -2.58 8.22
N TYR A 362 20.03 -2.01 8.01
CA TYR A 362 19.56 -1.60 6.68
C TYR A 362 20.42 -0.49 6.05
N THR A 363 20.93 0.44 6.86
CA THR A 363 21.69 1.59 6.37
C THR A 363 23.17 1.26 6.13
N THR A 364 23.72 0.24 6.79
CA THR A 364 25.17 -0.06 6.74
C THR A 364 25.55 -1.39 6.10
N TYR A 365 24.63 -2.35 5.98
CA TYR A 365 24.99 -3.68 5.48
C TYR A 365 25.31 -3.66 3.98
N PRO A 366 26.56 -4.01 3.55
CA PRO A 366 27.03 -3.74 2.19
C PRO A 366 26.10 -4.26 1.10
N THR A 367 25.57 -5.47 1.25
CA THR A 367 24.72 -6.09 0.23
C THR A 367 23.45 -5.28 -0.06
N LEU A 368 22.82 -4.71 0.96
CA LEU A 368 21.63 -3.88 0.81
C LEU A 368 21.95 -2.51 0.20
N ARG A 369 23.24 -2.15 0.09
CA ARG A 369 23.72 -0.86 -0.41
C ARG A 369 24.35 -0.94 -1.80
N ASN A 370 24.35 -2.12 -2.43
CA ASN A 370 25.04 -2.36 -3.71
C ASN A 370 24.12 -2.34 -4.94
N ASP A 371 22.80 -2.44 -4.74
CA ASP A 371 21.79 -2.50 -5.81
C ASP A 371 20.76 -1.38 -5.61
N PRO A 372 20.40 -0.57 -6.64
CA PRO A 372 19.45 0.53 -6.50
C PRO A 372 18.06 0.12 -5.96
N ILE A 373 17.56 -1.06 -6.32
CA ILE A 373 16.28 -1.58 -5.82
C ILE A 373 16.39 -1.91 -4.32
N LEU A 374 17.49 -2.58 -3.91
CA LEU A 374 17.75 -2.86 -2.51
C LEU A 374 17.99 -1.60 -1.67
N ILE A 375 18.73 -0.61 -2.20
CA ILE A 375 18.98 0.67 -1.52
C ILE A 375 17.64 1.34 -1.22
N LYS A 376 16.80 1.50 -2.24
CA LYS A 376 15.50 2.15 -2.12
C LYS A 376 14.65 1.44 -1.06
N MET A 377 14.51 0.11 -1.16
CA MET A 377 13.77 -0.68 -0.18
C MET A 377 14.35 -0.54 1.24
N ALA A 378 15.67 -0.68 1.40
CA ALA A 378 16.34 -0.62 2.69
C ALA A 378 16.22 0.77 3.34
N ASP A 379 16.28 1.85 2.55
CA ASP A 379 16.07 3.22 3.05
C ASP A 379 14.64 3.40 3.58
N TYR A 380 13.63 2.89 2.88
CA TYR A 380 12.25 2.88 3.40
C TYR A 380 12.13 2.06 4.68
N LEU A 381 12.62 0.81 4.71
CA LEU A 381 12.54 -0.04 5.90
C LEU A 381 13.28 0.56 7.10
N ALA A 382 14.41 1.22 6.88
CA ALA A 382 15.12 2.00 7.90
C ALA A 382 14.26 3.16 8.41
N ASN A 383 13.58 3.87 7.52
CA ASN A 383 12.67 4.95 7.91
C ASN A 383 11.48 4.45 8.76
N PHE A 384 10.94 3.27 8.43
CA PHE A 384 9.92 2.64 9.27
C PHE A 384 10.45 2.28 10.65
N CYS A 385 11.70 1.83 10.77
CA CYS A 385 12.32 1.61 12.08
C CYS A 385 12.31 2.91 12.91
N LYS A 386 12.68 4.06 12.31
CA LYS A 386 12.62 5.39 12.94
C LYS A 386 11.23 5.71 13.47
N MET A 387 10.20 5.50 12.65
CA MET A 387 8.81 5.68 13.08
C MET A 387 8.47 4.78 14.28
N LYS A 388 8.91 3.51 14.28
CA LYS A 388 8.62 2.53 15.33
C LYS A 388 9.29 2.86 16.67
N TYR A 389 10.53 3.36 16.68
CA TYR A 389 11.18 3.84 17.93
C TYR A 389 10.90 5.32 18.23
N GLY A 390 10.06 5.97 17.41
CA GLY A 390 9.48 7.29 17.66
C GLY A 390 10.35 8.48 17.25
N ASP A 391 11.31 8.28 16.34
CA ASP A 391 12.16 9.33 15.78
C ASP A 391 11.47 10.02 14.59
N TYR A 392 10.32 10.62 14.91
CA TYR A 392 9.43 11.23 13.94
C TYR A 392 10.04 12.40 13.16
N PRO A 393 10.91 13.28 13.74
CA PRO A 393 11.51 14.37 12.96
C PRO A 393 12.32 13.85 11.77
N GLU A 394 13.21 12.89 11.99
CA GLU A 394 14.03 12.25 10.97
C GLU A 394 13.16 11.46 9.98
N ALA A 395 12.13 10.77 10.48
CA ALA A 395 11.21 10.00 9.63
C ALA A 395 10.38 10.89 8.69
N ILE A 396 9.88 12.01 9.19
CA ILE A 396 9.13 13.00 8.42
C ILE A 396 10.05 13.67 7.41
N GLN A 397 11.27 14.07 7.82
CA GLN A 397 12.24 14.68 6.91
C GLN A 397 12.56 13.78 5.71
N PHE A 398 12.73 12.46 5.94
CA PHE A 398 12.93 11.50 4.85
C PHE A 398 11.80 11.55 3.81
N PHE A 399 10.54 11.56 4.26
CA PHE A 399 9.41 11.64 3.35
C PHE A 399 9.31 13.01 2.66
N GLU A 400 9.60 14.11 3.36
CA GLU A 400 9.63 15.45 2.77
C GLU A 400 10.69 15.57 1.67
N ASP A 401 11.89 15.04 1.92
CA ASP A 401 12.98 14.99 0.93
C ASP A 401 12.56 14.20 -0.32
N LEU A 402 11.86 13.08 -0.11
CA LEU A 402 11.36 12.21 -1.17
C LEU A 402 10.21 12.86 -1.94
N ILE A 403 9.33 13.63 -1.29
CA ILE A 403 8.26 14.40 -1.94
C ILE A 403 8.86 15.51 -2.81
N LEU A 404 9.89 16.19 -2.32
CA LEU A 404 10.56 17.29 -3.01
C LEU A 404 11.45 16.81 -4.16
N ASN A 405 12.01 15.59 -4.07
CA ASN A 405 12.90 15.02 -5.08
C ASN A 405 12.55 13.55 -5.39
N PRO A 406 11.36 13.27 -5.95
CA PRO A 406 10.88 11.91 -6.10
C PRO A 406 11.57 11.17 -7.26
N PRO A 407 12.03 9.91 -7.07
CA PRO A 407 12.51 9.07 -8.17
C PRO A 407 11.41 8.76 -9.20
N SER A 408 10.17 8.65 -8.75
CA SER A 408 8.98 8.45 -9.57
C SER A 408 7.76 9.11 -8.93
N LEU A 409 6.73 9.37 -9.73
CA LEU A 409 5.48 9.90 -9.19
C LEU A 409 4.86 8.99 -8.11
N PRO A 410 4.77 7.65 -8.28
CA PRO A 410 4.35 6.76 -7.21
C PRO A 410 5.12 6.98 -5.91
N ASP A 411 6.45 7.18 -5.97
CA ASP A 411 7.26 7.41 -4.77
C ASP A 411 6.87 8.70 -4.05
N SER A 412 6.63 9.79 -4.77
CA SER A 412 6.14 11.05 -4.18
C SER A 412 4.79 10.84 -3.50
N LEU A 413 3.86 10.16 -4.19
CA LEU A 413 2.50 9.96 -3.70
C LEU A 413 2.46 9.10 -2.44
N PHE A 414 3.24 8.02 -2.41
CA PHE A 414 3.33 7.19 -1.22
C PHE A 414 4.06 7.90 -0.09
N ALA A 415 5.10 8.69 -0.37
CA ALA A 415 5.75 9.51 0.65
C ALA A 415 4.78 10.50 1.33
N VAL A 416 3.80 11.06 0.58
CA VAL A 416 2.73 11.88 1.17
C VAL A 416 1.85 11.08 2.11
N ILE A 417 1.45 9.88 1.70
CA ILE A 417 0.61 8.97 2.51
C ILE A 417 1.36 8.55 3.78
N ASP A 418 2.60 8.13 3.63
CA ASP A 418 3.42 7.60 4.72
C ASP A 418 3.81 8.72 5.70
N ALA A 419 4.08 9.95 5.21
CA ALA A 419 4.27 11.11 6.07
C ALA A 419 3.02 11.44 6.89
N GLY A 420 1.84 11.38 6.27
CA GLY A 420 0.56 11.54 6.96
C GLY A 420 0.38 10.49 8.07
N TYR A 421 0.76 9.24 7.80
CA TYR A 421 0.77 8.17 8.80
C TYR A 421 1.78 8.42 9.91
N ALA A 422 2.99 8.90 9.60
CA ALA A 422 3.98 9.29 10.61
C ALA A 422 3.47 10.40 11.55
N TYR A 423 2.78 11.40 11.01
CA TYR A 423 2.12 12.43 11.83
C TYR A 423 1.01 11.85 12.71
N LEU A 424 0.23 10.88 12.22
CA LEU A 424 -0.80 10.19 13.00
C LEU A 424 -0.18 9.46 14.20
N LEU A 425 0.87 8.68 13.96
CA LEU A 425 1.62 7.96 15.00
C LEU A 425 2.24 8.94 16.02
N MET A 426 2.82 10.04 15.54
CA MET A 426 3.42 11.08 16.39
C MET A 426 2.40 11.78 17.28
N ALA A 427 1.21 12.10 16.76
CA ALA A 427 0.16 12.79 17.51
C ALA A 427 -0.33 11.97 18.73
N GLN A 428 -0.20 10.65 18.67
CA GLN A 428 -0.58 9.74 19.76
C GLN A 428 0.54 9.54 20.78
N ASN A 429 1.77 9.93 20.44
CA ASN A 429 2.89 9.97 21.37
C ASN A 429 2.93 11.35 22.03
N SER A 430 2.30 11.48 23.20
CA SER A 430 1.98 12.76 23.88
C SER A 430 3.15 13.74 23.99
N ASP A 431 4.38 13.23 24.07
CA ASP A 431 5.58 14.02 24.31
C ASP A 431 6.21 14.57 23.01
N LYS A 432 5.78 14.07 21.84
CA LYS A 432 6.36 14.39 20.52
C LYS A 432 5.38 15.04 19.54
N CYS A 433 4.13 15.28 19.94
CA CYS A 433 3.05 15.75 19.05
C CYS A 433 3.22 17.17 18.47
N SER A 434 4.18 17.96 18.98
CA SER A 434 4.39 19.36 18.61
C SER A 434 5.25 19.56 17.37
N TYR A 435 6.04 18.56 16.95
CA TYR A 435 6.88 18.68 15.77
C TYR A 435 6.03 18.86 14.50
N VAL A 436 6.56 19.68 13.58
CA VAL A 436 6.04 19.89 12.23
C VAL A 436 7.25 20.15 11.34
N GLY A 437 7.39 19.35 10.29
CA GLY A 437 8.42 19.53 9.27
C GLY A 437 8.16 20.74 8.36
N ASP A 438 8.93 20.84 7.29
CA ASP A 438 8.88 21.95 6.34
C ASP A 438 7.57 21.93 5.52
N LEU A 439 7.07 20.73 5.19
CA LEU A 439 5.82 20.51 4.47
C LEU A 439 4.64 20.41 5.45
N LYS A 440 4.32 21.53 6.10
CA LYS A 440 3.27 21.64 7.14
C LYS A 440 1.91 21.04 6.78
N TRP A 441 1.55 21.03 5.49
CA TRP A 441 0.29 20.49 4.98
C TRP A 441 0.18 18.97 5.07
N LEU A 442 1.30 18.26 5.29
CA LEU A 442 1.30 16.81 5.53
C LEU A 442 0.66 16.44 6.87
N LYS A 443 0.73 17.35 7.86
CA LYS A 443 0.12 17.14 9.19
C LYS A 443 -1.39 17.29 9.09
N GLN A 444 -2.09 16.16 9.12
CA GLN A 444 -3.55 16.12 9.03
C GLN A 444 -4.21 16.55 10.35
N THR A 445 -5.41 17.13 10.24
CA THR A 445 -6.14 17.68 11.40
C THR A 445 -6.87 16.59 12.20
N SER A 446 -7.11 15.43 11.62
CA SER A 446 -7.73 14.27 12.27
C SER A 446 -7.40 12.97 11.54
N VAL A 447 -7.65 11.83 12.20
CA VAL A 447 -7.56 10.50 11.57
C VAL A 447 -8.44 10.42 10.33
N THR A 448 -9.68 10.90 10.43
CA THR A 448 -10.63 10.93 9.30
C THR A 448 -10.11 11.77 8.13
N ALA A 449 -9.51 12.94 8.41
CA ALA A 449 -8.92 13.78 7.37
C ALA A 449 -7.76 13.08 6.65
N TYR A 450 -6.91 12.39 7.42
CA TYR A 450 -5.85 11.55 6.88
C TYR A 450 -6.39 10.44 5.99
N LEU A 451 -7.36 9.65 6.46
CA LEU A 451 -7.93 8.55 5.68
C LEU A 451 -8.57 9.04 4.38
N ASN A 452 -9.29 10.17 4.42
CA ASN A 452 -9.87 10.78 3.23
C ASN A 452 -8.80 11.24 2.24
N SER A 453 -7.72 11.88 2.73
CA SER A 453 -6.59 12.30 1.90
C SER A 453 -5.86 11.11 1.29
N ARG A 454 -5.52 10.09 2.10
CA ARG A 454 -4.92 8.83 1.66
C ARG A 454 -5.77 8.17 0.59
N ASN A 455 -7.05 7.92 0.87
CA ASN A 455 -7.95 7.26 -0.07
C ASN A 455 -8.04 8.07 -1.36
N SER A 456 -8.14 9.39 -1.29
CA SER A 456 -8.10 10.27 -2.47
C SER A 456 -6.80 10.10 -3.26
N LEU A 457 -5.63 10.09 -2.61
CA LEU A 457 -4.33 9.92 -3.26
C LEU A 457 -4.18 8.55 -3.91
N ILE A 458 -4.46 7.47 -3.18
CA ILE A 458 -4.42 6.09 -3.71
C ILE A 458 -5.36 5.97 -4.91
N ASN A 459 -6.57 6.53 -4.80
CA ASN A 459 -7.56 6.50 -5.86
C ASN A 459 -7.16 7.37 -7.07
N ASN A 460 -6.46 8.49 -6.87
CA ASN A 460 -6.05 9.42 -7.92
C ASN A 460 -4.69 9.10 -8.55
N LYS A 461 -3.93 8.15 -7.99
CA LYS A 461 -2.58 7.74 -8.44
C LYS A 461 -2.51 7.41 -9.95
N LEU A 462 -3.59 6.91 -10.55
CA LEU A 462 -3.68 6.53 -11.96
C LEU A 462 -4.31 7.59 -12.89
N LEU A 463 -4.92 8.66 -12.37
CA LEU A 463 -5.27 9.83 -13.20
C LEU A 463 -3.99 10.49 -13.71
N ILE A 464 -2.99 10.59 -12.83
CA ILE A 464 -1.72 11.24 -13.16
C ILE A 464 -0.93 10.40 -14.19
N THR A 465 -1.00 9.07 -14.14
CA THR A 465 -0.29 8.19 -15.10
C THR A 465 -1.01 8.05 -16.44
N SER A 466 -2.34 8.20 -16.50
CA SER A 466 -3.12 8.18 -17.75
C SER A 466 -3.30 9.57 -18.39
N GLN A 467 -3.08 10.64 -17.62
CA GLN A 467 -3.06 12.04 -18.05
C GLN A 467 -1.66 12.68 -17.94
N TYR A 468 -0.58 11.91 -18.15
CA TYR A 468 0.74 12.49 -18.48
C TYR A 468 0.78 13.11 -19.90
N ASN A 469 -0.37 13.56 -20.40
CA ASN A 469 -0.51 14.79 -21.15
C ASN A 469 -1.48 15.69 -20.36
N GLN A 470 -0.93 16.52 -19.47
CA GLN A 470 -1.58 17.64 -18.79
C GLN A 470 -2.71 17.33 -17.77
N ALA A 471 -2.32 16.99 -16.54
CA ALA A 471 -2.79 17.65 -15.31
C ALA A 471 -2.19 16.96 -14.06
N THR A 472 -1.47 17.72 -13.24
CA THR A 472 -1.09 17.32 -11.87
C THR A 472 -2.31 17.42 -10.95
N PRO A 473 -2.45 16.59 -9.89
CA PRO A 473 -3.54 16.67 -8.92
C PRO A 473 -3.62 18.06 -8.29
N ASP A 474 -4.83 18.52 -8.00
CA ASP A 474 -5.09 19.75 -7.24
C ASP A 474 -4.44 19.65 -5.84
N LEU A 475 -3.26 20.25 -5.75
CA LEU A 475 -2.47 20.44 -4.55
C LEU A 475 -2.68 21.90 -4.07
N PRO A 476 -2.63 22.19 -2.75
CA PRO A 476 -2.88 23.52 -2.23
C PRO A 476 -1.98 24.63 -2.85
N ASP A 477 -2.52 25.85 -2.92
CA ASP A 477 -1.94 27.09 -3.49
C ASP A 477 -0.55 27.46 -2.94
N ALA A 478 0.48 26.77 -3.40
CA ALA A 478 1.88 27.07 -3.10
C ALA A 478 2.73 26.87 -4.34
N ILE A 479 3.72 27.75 -4.54
CA ILE A 479 4.68 27.59 -5.64
C ILE A 479 5.45 26.29 -5.41
N ARG A 480 5.40 25.40 -6.40
CA ARG A 480 6.12 24.12 -6.42
C ARG A 480 6.90 24.05 -7.71
N ILE A 481 8.08 23.45 -7.67
CA ILE A 481 8.86 23.16 -8.86
C ILE A 481 9.57 21.82 -8.70
N SER A 482 9.58 21.02 -9.75
CA SER A 482 10.26 19.72 -9.83
C SER A 482 10.81 19.51 -11.23
N ASN A 483 11.66 18.50 -11.42
CA ASN A 483 12.09 18.07 -12.75
C ASN A 483 12.01 16.55 -12.90
N TYR A 484 11.52 16.06 -14.04
CA TYR A 484 11.42 14.63 -14.33
C TYR A 484 11.76 14.35 -15.81
N PRO A 485 12.55 13.30 -16.12
CA PRO A 485 13.25 12.41 -15.18
C PRO A 485 14.37 13.11 -14.41
N ASN A 486 14.83 12.52 -13.30
CA ASN A 486 16.03 12.90 -12.54
C ASN A 486 16.59 11.67 -11.79
N PRO A 487 17.77 11.14 -12.13
CA PRO A 487 18.70 11.61 -13.17
C PRO A 487 18.10 11.52 -14.58
N PHE A 488 18.61 12.33 -15.53
CA PHE A 488 18.06 12.42 -16.88
C PHE A 488 19.10 12.25 -17.98
N ASN A 489 18.67 11.79 -19.17
CA ASN A 489 19.50 11.63 -20.37
C ASN A 489 18.67 11.73 -21.67
N PRO A 490 18.89 12.71 -22.57
CA PRO A 490 19.53 14.01 -22.37
C PRO A 490 18.53 15.11 -21.97
N ASN A 491 17.24 14.81 -21.82
CA ASN A 491 16.21 15.80 -21.52
C ASN A 491 15.51 15.57 -20.18
N THR A 492 15.07 16.64 -19.55
CA THR A 492 14.22 16.64 -18.36
C THR A 492 13.13 17.69 -18.52
N THR A 493 11.93 17.41 -18.05
CA THR A 493 10.83 18.35 -17.99
C THR A 493 10.82 18.97 -16.60
N ILE A 494 11.01 20.28 -16.53
CA ILE A 494 10.84 21.06 -15.32
C ILE A 494 9.38 21.48 -15.23
N ASN A 495 8.66 20.98 -14.23
CA ASN A 495 7.27 21.30 -13.95
C ASN A 495 7.20 22.29 -12.78
N PHE A 496 6.38 23.34 -12.87
CA PHE A 496 6.08 24.20 -11.73
C PHE A 496 4.61 24.62 -11.67
N TYR A 497 4.10 24.88 -10.46
CA TYR A 497 2.78 25.45 -10.21
C TYR A 497 2.90 26.89 -9.73
N LEU A 498 2.05 27.78 -10.25
CA LEU A 498 1.89 29.16 -9.78
C LEU A 498 0.53 29.32 -9.11
N PRO A 499 0.47 29.76 -7.84
CA PRO A 499 -0.80 30.07 -7.18
C PRO A 499 -1.42 31.38 -7.69
N GLU A 500 -0.60 32.35 -8.11
CA GLU A 500 -1.03 33.63 -8.68
C GLU A 500 -0.30 33.92 -9.99
N SER A 501 -0.99 34.55 -10.94
CA SER A 501 -0.38 34.98 -12.20
C SER A 501 0.73 36.02 -11.94
N GLY A 502 1.85 35.91 -12.65
CA GLY A 502 2.97 36.81 -12.44
C GLY A 502 4.17 36.56 -13.34
N ASN A 503 5.20 37.40 -13.19
CA ASN A 503 6.45 37.25 -13.93
C ASN A 503 7.26 36.08 -13.38
N VAL A 504 7.64 35.16 -14.27
CA VAL A 504 8.42 33.97 -13.96
C VAL A 504 9.79 34.03 -14.61
N PHE A 505 10.81 33.76 -13.82
CA PHE A 505 12.18 33.62 -14.29
C PHE A 505 12.71 32.23 -13.94
N LEU A 506 12.89 31.37 -14.95
CA LEU A 506 13.44 30.02 -14.78
C LEU A 506 14.82 29.92 -15.43
N GLU A 507 15.82 29.61 -14.63
CA GLU A 507 17.23 29.57 -15.04
C GLU A 507 17.90 28.28 -14.60
N VAL A 508 18.82 27.77 -15.42
CA VAL A 508 19.69 26.64 -15.11
C VAL A 508 21.11 27.13 -14.80
N PHE A 509 21.75 26.56 -13.79
CA PHE A 509 23.10 26.85 -13.32
C PHE A 509 23.93 25.58 -13.23
N ASN A 510 25.24 25.70 -13.41
CA ASN A 510 26.19 24.63 -13.12
C ASN A 510 26.65 24.70 -11.64
N ILE A 511 27.45 23.72 -11.21
CA ILE A 511 27.99 23.64 -9.83
C ILE A 511 28.86 24.85 -9.42
N LYS A 512 29.37 25.63 -10.39
CA LYS A 512 30.13 26.86 -10.13
C LYS A 512 29.22 28.09 -9.97
N GLY A 513 27.89 27.90 -9.97
CA GLY A 513 26.91 28.99 -9.95
C GLY A 513 26.85 29.78 -11.26
N GLN A 514 27.45 29.28 -12.34
CA GLN A 514 27.40 29.94 -13.64
C GLN A 514 26.09 29.57 -14.33
N ARG A 515 25.38 30.59 -14.83
CA ARG A 515 24.15 30.39 -15.60
C ARG A 515 24.46 29.67 -16.90
N VAL A 516 23.78 28.56 -17.11
CA VAL A 516 23.88 27.68 -18.28
C VAL A 516 22.86 28.09 -19.34
N LYS A 517 21.60 28.28 -18.95
CA LYS A 517 20.50 28.61 -19.86
C LYS A 517 19.36 29.31 -19.10
N THR A 518 18.75 30.32 -19.71
CA THR A 518 17.45 30.84 -19.26
C THR A 518 16.36 30.12 -20.05
N LEU A 519 15.47 29.44 -19.35
CA LEU A 519 14.37 28.67 -19.95
C LEU A 519 13.11 29.51 -20.09
N ILE A 520 12.86 30.42 -19.14
CA ILE A 520 11.66 31.27 -19.09
C ILE A 520 12.04 32.66 -18.58
N ASN A 521 11.47 33.68 -19.22
CA ASN A 521 11.49 35.06 -18.74
C ASN A 521 10.24 35.79 -19.25
N GLU A 522 9.08 35.41 -18.74
CA GLU A 522 7.80 35.96 -19.20
C GLU A 522 6.72 35.90 -18.11
N HIS A 523 5.61 36.58 -18.37
CA HIS A 523 4.41 36.50 -17.53
C HIS A 523 3.70 35.17 -17.76
N LYS A 524 3.30 34.50 -16.67
CA LYS A 524 2.54 33.24 -16.68
C LYS A 524 1.27 33.38 -15.87
N GLU A 525 0.21 32.72 -16.33
CA GLU A 525 -1.04 32.62 -15.59
C GLU A 525 -0.93 31.63 -14.43
N THR A 526 -1.81 31.76 -13.43
CA THR A 526 -1.98 30.75 -12.38
C THR A 526 -2.20 29.34 -12.97
N GLY A 527 -1.69 28.31 -12.29
CA GLY A 527 -1.75 26.90 -12.71
C GLY A 527 -0.39 26.24 -12.96
N SER A 528 -0.42 25.01 -13.47
CA SER A 528 0.77 24.21 -13.77
C SER A 528 1.39 24.54 -15.14
N HIS A 529 2.72 24.53 -15.19
CA HIS A 529 3.52 24.84 -16.38
C HIS A 529 4.67 23.84 -16.54
N ASP A 530 4.94 23.43 -17.79
CA ASP A 530 6.00 22.46 -18.12
C ASP A 530 7.02 23.05 -19.10
N PHE A 531 8.30 22.84 -18.81
CA PHE A 531 9.41 23.29 -19.64
C PHE A 531 10.49 22.23 -19.80
N VAL A 532 10.74 21.82 -21.04
CA VAL A 532 11.79 20.84 -21.35
C VAL A 532 13.15 21.53 -21.41
N TRP A 533 14.11 21.02 -20.63
CA TRP A 533 15.52 21.30 -20.82
C TRP A 533 16.22 20.11 -21.46
N ASP A 534 16.87 20.36 -22.59
CA ASP A 534 17.50 19.40 -23.49
C ASP A 534 19.01 19.23 -23.23
N ALA A 535 19.46 19.51 -21.99
CA ALA A 535 20.87 19.54 -21.61
C ALA A 535 21.74 20.45 -22.51
N THR A 536 21.21 21.55 -23.02
CA THR A 536 21.99 22.53 -23.78
C THR A 536 22.23 23.83 -23.02
N ASP A 537 23.34 24.52 -23.33
CA ASP A 537 23.61 25.88 -22.88
C ASP A 537 22.84 26.93 -23.72
N GLN A 538 23.02 28.21 -23.39
CA GLN A 538 22.40 29.33 -24.11
C GLN A 538 22.75 29.39 -25.61
N ASN A 539 23.83 28.72 -26.05
CA ASN A 539 24.26 28.65 -27.44
C ASN A 539 23.81 27.35 -28.14
N GLY A 540 22.96 26.53 -27.49
CA GLY A 540 22.48 25.26 -28.02
C GLY A 540 23.52 24.13 -27.97
N ARG A 541 24.62 24.29 -27.21
CA ARG A 541 25.65 23.25 -27.08
C ARG A 541 25.33 22.33 -25.92
N PHE A 542 25.44 21.02 -26.13
CA PHE A 542 25.26 20.06 -25.05
C PHE A 542 26.25 20.28 -23.91
N VAL A 543 25.74 20.26 -22.68
CA VAL A 543 26.56 20.34 -21.48
C VAL A 543 27.09 18.95 -21.09
N SER A 544 28.10 18.91 -20.23
CA SER A 544 28.70 17.67 -19.70
C SER A 544 27.81 17.00 -18.67
N SER A 545 27.91 15.68 -18.49
CA SER A 545 27.27 14.98 -17.36
C SER A 545 27.72 15.60 -16.03
N GLY A 546 26.82 15.66 -15.05
CA GLY A 546 27.08 16.26 -13.76
C GLY A 546 25.86 16.91 -13.10
N VAL A 547 26.12 17.58 -11.98
CA VAL A 547 25.09 18.27 -11.18
C VAL A 547 24.82 19.66 -11.72
N TYR A 548 23.55 19.95 -11.91
CA TYR A 548 23.03 21.26 -12.27
C TYR A 548 21.98 21.70 -11.26
N PHE A 549 21.72 23.00 -11.21
CA PHE A 549 20.66 23.59 -10.40
C PHE A 549 19.71 24.33 -11.32
N TYR A 550 18.43 24.30 -11.02
CA TYR A 550 17.48 25.23 -11.64
C TYR A 550 16.84 26.10 -10.57
N ARG A 551 16.58 27.35 -10.95
CA ARG A 551 16.01 28.37 -10.07
C ARG A 551 14.77 28.96 -10.71
N LEU A 552 13.66 28.87 -10.00
CA LEU A 552 12.43 29.59 -10.30
C LEU A 552 12.38 30.86 -9.45
N SER A 553 12.14 32.01 -10.06
CA SER A 553 11.93 33.28 -9.35
C SER A 553 10.61 33.91 -9.77
N THR A 554 9.80 34.30 -8.80
CA THR A 554 8.47 34.88 -8.99
C THR A 554 8.26 36.00 -7.96
N GLY A 555 8.22 37.26 -8.39
CA GLY A 555 8.08 38.39 -7.47
C GLY A 555 9.14 38.37 -6.36
N THR A 556 8.71 38.07 -5.11
CA THR A 556 9.58 37.97 -3.93
C THR A 556 10.09 36.56 -3.60
N ASN A 557 9.60 35.52 -4.27
CA ASN A 557 9.94 34.13 -3.97
C ASN A 557 11.00 33.59 -4.94
N SER A 558 11.91 32.77 -4.43
CA SER A 558 12.88 32.04 -5.25
C SER A 558 13.04 30.62 -4.72
N ILE A 559 12.89 29.62 -5.59
CA ILE A 559 13.06 28.20 -5.28
C ILE A 559 14.20 27.65 -6.14
N VAL A 560 15.14 26.94 -5.51
CA VAL A 560 16.30 26.33 -6.17
C VAL A 560 16.32 24.84 -5.89
N ASN A 561 16.37 24.04 -6.95
CA ASN A 561 16.47 22.59 -6.85
C ASN A 561 17.64 22.06 -7.69
N LYS A 562 18.10 20.85 -7.37
CA LYS A 562 19.21 20.17 -8.05
C LYS A 562 18.69 19.15 -9.07
N MET A 563 19.44 18.94 -10.15
CA MET A 563 19.21 17.89 -11.14
C MET A 563 20.51 17.24 -11.58
N LEU A 564 20.47 15.95 -11.91
CA LEU A 564 21.63 15.14 -12.30
C LEU A 564 21.51 14.72 -13.77
N LEU A 565 22.44 15.17 -14.60
CA LEU A 565 22.57 14.73 -15.99
C LEU A 565 23.50 13.51 -16.07
N MET A 566 23.03 12.39 -16.61
CA MET A 566 23.83 11.23 -16.98
C MET A 566 23.87 11.11 -18.51
N LYS A 567 25.02 10.79 -19.09
CA LYS A 567 25.17 10.53 -20.53
C LYS A 567 25.57 9.09 -20.76
#